data_AF-A0ABD0SI20-F1
#
_entry.id   AF-A0ABD0SI20-F1
#
_cell.length_a   1.000
_cell.length_b   1.000
_cell.length_c   1.000
_cell.angle_alpha   90.00
_cell.angle_beta   90.00
_cell.angle_gamma   90.00
#
_symmetry.space_group_name_H-M   'P 1'
#
loop_
_entity.id
_entity.type
_entity.pdbx_description
1 polymer ?
#
loop_
_entity_poly.entity_id
_entity_poly.type
_entity_poly.pdbx_seq_one_letter_code
_entity_poly.pdbx_strand_id
1 'polypeptide(L)'
;MKNILDNKVEKVVVSNRLVESPCCIVTAQYGWSANMERIMKAQALRDTSTMGYMAAKKHLEINPDHSIVETLRQKAEADKNDKAVKDLIILLYETALLSSGFT
;
A
#
# COMPACT_ATOMS: atom_id res chain seq x y z
N MET A 1 8.08 5.68 6.70
CA MET A 1 7.30 5.04 5.62
C MET A 1 6.38 6.00 4.88
N LYS A 2 5.46 6.73 5.55
CA LYS A 2 4.55 7.68 4.88
C LYS A 2 5.26 8.72 4.01
N ASN A 3 6.34 9.33 4.49
CA ASN A 3 7.11 10.33 3.71
C ASN A 3 7.81 9.74 2.47
N ILE A 4 8.13 8.44 2.48
CA ILE A 4 8.82 7.76 1.37
C ILE A 4 7.79 7.37 0.30
N LEU A 5 6.60 6.95 0.74
CA LEU A 5 5.51 6.57 -0.14
C LEU A 5 4.68 7.76 -0.61
N ASP A 6 4.83 8.93 0.02
CA ASP A 6 4.24 10.23 -0.32
C ASP A 6 2.83 10.11 -0.94
N ASN A 7 2.67 10.37 -2.24
CA ASN A 7 1.40 10.35 -2.96
C ASN A 7 0.87 8.95 -3.33
N LYS A 8 1.64 7.88 -3.10
CA LYS A 8 1.22 6.49 -3.41
C LYS A 8 0.18 5.96 -2.41
N VAL A 9 0.23 6.41 -1.16
CA VAL A 9 -0.70 5.98 -0.09
C VAL A 9 -1.24 7.20 0.64
N GLU A 10 -2.51 7.19 1.04
CA GLU A 10 -3.07 8.25 1.86
C GLU A 10 -2.53 8.18 3.30
N LYS A 11 -2.54 6.99 3.89
CA LYS A 11 -2.05 6.77 5.26
C LYS A 11 -1.35 5.42 5.39
N VAL A 12 -0.50 5.35 6.40
CA VAL A 12 0.19 4.14 6.83
C VAL A 12 -0.27 3.87 8.26
N VAL A 13 -0.82 2.69 8.52
CA VAL A 13 -1.37 2.32 9.83
C VAL A 13 -0.88 0.95 10.26
N VAL A 14 -0.75 0.74 11.57
CA VAL A 14 -0.47 -0.57 12.14
C VAL A 14 -1.77 -1.37 12.14
N SER A 15 -1.68 -2.66 11.81
CA SER A 15 -2.83 -3.53 11.71
C SER A 15 -2.62 -4.83 12.46
N ASN A 16 -3.64 -5.20 13.22
CA ASN A 16 -3.68 -6.45 13.99
C ASN A 16 -4.37 -7.59 13.21
N ARG A 17 -4.82 -7.34 11.97
CA ARG A 17 -5.47 -8.36 11.13
C ARG A 17 -4.47 -9.20 10.34
N LEU A 18 -3.23 -8.74 10.25
CA LEU A 18 -2.15 -9.38 9.50
C LEU A 18 -1.39 -10.33 10.42
N VAL A 19 -1.21 -11.57 9.98
CA VAL A 19 -0.50 -12.61 10.75
C VAL A 19 0.83 -12.94 10.07
N GLU A 20 0.77 -13.54 8.88
CA GLU A 20 1.98 -13.97 8.15
C GLU A 20 2.51 -12.92 7.18
N SER A 21 1.68 -11.96 6.78
CA SER A 21 2.08 -10.93 5.81
C SER A 21 2.72 -9.73 6.51
N PRO A 22 3.81 -9.15 5.98
CA PRO A 22 4.45 -7.96 6.56
C PRO A 22 3.61 -6.69 6.38
N CYS A 23 2.90 -6.57 5.26
CA CYS A 23 2.01 -5.46 4.98
C CYS A 23 0.96 -5.82 3.92
N CYS A 24 -0.14 -5.05 3.87
CA CYS A 24 -1.15 -5.15 2.82
C CYS A 24 -1.69 -3.77 2.42
N ILE A 25 -2.30 -3.69 1.24
CA ILE A 25 -2.98 -2.48 0.77
C ILE A 25 -4.48 -2.65 0.96
N VAL A 26 -5.09 -1.70 1.65
CA VAL A 26 -6.55 -1.62 1.80
C VAL A 26 -7.07 -0.34 1.17
N THR A 27 -8.27 -0.40 0.59
CA THR A 27 -8.97 0.79 0.13
C THR A 27 -9.71 1.46 1.29
N ALA A 28 -9.85 2.78 1.23
CA ALA A 28 -10.77 3.50 2.10
C ALA A 28 -12.20 2.93 2.02
N GLN A 29 -13.01 3.17 3.06
CA GLN A 29 -14.40 2.70 3.13
C GLN A 29 -15.27 3.21 1.97
N TYR A 30 -14.92 4.37 1.42
CA TYR A 30 -15.59 4.99 0.29
C TYR A 30 -14.70 4.92 -0.95
N GLY A 31 -15.14 4.21 -1.98
CA GLY A 31 -14.44 4.02 -3.25
C GLY A 31 -14.49 2.58 -3.75
N TRP A 32 -13.87 2.32 -4.90
CA TRP A 32 -13.78 0.96 -5.44
C TRP A 32 -12.83 0.08 -4.62
N SER A 33 -13.26 -1.15 -4.33
CA SER A 33 -12.35 -2.20 -3.86
C SER A 33 -11.35 -2.57 -4.95
N ALA A 34 -10.26 -3.26 -4.59
CA ALA A 34 -9.26 -3.75 -5.56
C ALA A 34 -9.91 -4.52 -6.73
N ASN A 35 -10.85 -5.42 -6.42
CA ASN A 35 -11.56 -6.19 -7.44
C ASN A 35 -12.47 -5.31 -8.30
N MET A 36 -13.16 -4.34 -7.70
CA MET A 36 -13.99 -3.39 -8.44
C MET A 36 -13.13 -2.51 -9.36
N GLU A 37 -11.98 -2.03 -8.88
CA GLU A 37 -11.02 -1.25 -9.69
C GLU A 37 -10.60 -2.05 -10.93
N ARG A 38 -10.28 -3.35 -10.76
CA ARG A 38 -9.90 -4.24 -11.85
C ARG A 38 -11.03 -4.46 -12.86
N ILE A 39 -12.26 -4.75 -12.41
CA ILE A 39 -13.42 -4.96 -13.29
C ILE A 39 -13.73 -3.67 -14.06
N MET A 40 -13.68 -2.52 -13.37
CA MET A 40 -13.99 -1.23 -13.95
C MET A 40 -12.93 -0.76 -14.96
N LYS A 41 -11.64 -1.05 -14.72
CA LYS A 41 -10.55 -0.80 -15.68
C LYS A 41 -10.68 -1.67 -16.95
N ALA A 42 -11.25 -2.86 -16.84
CA ALA A 42 -11.41 -3.79 -17.96
C ALA A 42 -12.59 -3.46 -18.90
N GLN A 43 -13.48 -2.53 -18.53
CA GLN A 43 -14.62 -2.13 -19.36
C GLN A 43 -14.19 -1.15 -20.48
N ALA A 44 -14.21 -1.63 -21.73
CA ALA A 44 -13.71 -0.90 -22.91
C ALA A 44 -14.53 0.35 -23.34
N LEU A 45 -15.78 0.48 -22.91
CA LEU A 45 -16.71 1.53 -23.37
C LEU A 45 -17.02 2.59 -22.30
N ARG A 46 -16.21 2.68 -21.24
CA ARG A 46 -16.51 3.55 -20.11
C ARG A 46 -15.87 4.94 -20.26
N ASP A 47 -16.64 5.95 -19.90
CA ASP A 47 -16.17 7.34 -19.81
C ASP A 47 -15.12 7.49 -18.68
N THR A 48 -13.91 7.91 -19.05
CA THR A 48 -12.74 8.03 -18.16
C THR A 48 -12.92 9.11 -17.10
N SER A 49 -13.90 10.00 -17.28
CA SER A 49 -14.30 11.05 -16.33
C SER A 49 -14.71 10.49 -14.95
N THR A 50 -15.23 9.26 -14.89
CA THR A 50 -15.67 8.62 -13.63
C THR A 50 -14.56 7.95 -12.82
N MET A 51 -13.35 7.79 -13.38
CA MET A 51 -12.21 7.20 -12.65
C MET A 51 -11.65 8.10 -11.56
N GLY A 52 -11.63 9.43 -11.77
CA GLY A 52 -11.00 10.37 -10.83
C GLY A 52 -11.70 10.44 -9.46
N TYR A 53 -13.04 10.35 -9.43
CA TYR A 53 -13.82 10.43 -8.20
C TYR A 53 -13.94 9.10 -7.45
N MET A 54 -13.72 7.98 -8.13
CA MET A 54 -13.93 6.64 -7.57
C MET A 54 -12.63 5.85 -7.34
N ALA A 55 -11.48 6.40 -7.76
CA ALA A 55 -10.17 5.91 -7.39
C ALA A 55 -10.01 5.99 -5.86
N ALA A 56 -10.27 4.86 -5.20
CA ALA A 56 -10.22 4.80 -3.75
C ALA A 56 -8.81 5.13 -3.28
N LYS A 57 -8.74 5.98 -2.25
CA LYS A 57 -7.50 6.25 -1.57
C LYS A 57 -7.00 4.97 -0.89
N LYS A 58 -5.72 4.66 -1.12
CA LYS A 58 -5.08 3.44 -0.65
C LYS A 58 -4.43 3.67 0.71
N HIS A 59 -4.51 2.70 1.60
CA HIS A 59 -3.87 2.72 2.89
C HIS A 59 -2.93 1.51 2.99
N LEU A 60 -1.72 1.73 3.49
CA LEU A 60 -0.78 0.65 3.80
C LEU A 60 -1.00 0.22 5.25
N GLU A 61 -1.43 -1.01 5.43
CA GLU A 61 -1.48 -1.66 6.74
C GLU A 61 -0.19 -2.44 6.97
N ILE A 62 0.40 -2.30 8.16
CA ILE A 62 1.68 -2.93 8.51
C ILE A 62 1.47 -3.86 9.70
N ASN A 63 2.08 -5.05 9.62
CA ASN A 63 2.15 -6.00 10.71
C ASN A 63 3.38 -5.73 11.60
N PRO A 64 3.20 -5.29 12.87
CA PRO A 64 4.33 -4.99 13.74
C PRO A 64 5.10 -6.26 14.17
N ASP A 65 4.46 -7.43 14.15
CA ASP A 65 5.05 -8.69 14.62
C ASP A 65 5.91 -9.37 13.55
N HIS A 66 5.89 -8.87 12.32
CA HIS A 66 6.65 -9.45 11.22
C HIS A 66 8.13 -9.01 11.27
N SER A 67 9.05 -9.97 11.19
CA SER A 67 10.52 -9.75 11.29
C SER A 67 11.06 -8.67 10.34
N ILE A 68 10.58 -8.63 9.10
CA ILE A 68 10.91 -7.58 8.12
C ILE A 68 10.54 -6.18 8.63
N VAL A 69 9.39 -6.01 9.26
CA VAL A 69 8.92 -4.70 9.77
C VAL A 69 9.75 -4.27 10.97
N GLU A 70 10.07 -5.19 11.86
CA GLU A 70 10.96 -4.92 12.99
C GLU A 70 12.39 -4.55 12.52
N THR A 71 12.92 -5.27 11.52
CA THR A 71 14.23 -4.93 10.93
C THR A 71 14.20 -3.55 10.28
N LEU A 72 13.12 -3.20 9.58
CA LEU A 72 12.93 -1.88 8.99
C LEU A 72 12.88 -0.78 10.05
N ARG A 73 12.23 -1.03 11.20
CA ARG A 73 12.21 -0.10 12.33
C ARG A 73 13.62 0.17 12.84
N GLN A 74 14.38 -0.89 13.12
CA GLN A 74 15.75 -0.78 13.62
C GLN A 74 16.67 -0.04 12.64
N LYS A 75 16.59 -0.36 11.34
CA LYS A 75 17.37 0.34 10.31
C LYS A 75 16.97 1.81 10.18
N ALA A 76 15.68 2.13 10.27
CA ALA A 76 15.20 3.49 10.22
C ALA A 76 15.57 4.31 11.47
N GLU A 77 15.72 3.67 12.63
CA GLU A 77 16.25 4.31 13.84
C GLU A 77 17.75 4.63 13.72
N ALA A 78 18.52 3.74 13.09
CA ALA A 78 19.94 3.94 12.86
C ALA A 78 20.23 5.02 11.79
N ASP A 79 19.58 4.95 10.63
CA ASP A 79 19.67 5.97 9.58
C ASP A 79 18.34 6.10 8.81
N LYS A 80 17.66 7.23 9.02
CA LYS A 80 16.38 7.56 8.36
C LYS A 80 16.53 7.84 6.86
N ASN A 81 17.74 8.11 6.39
CA ASN A 81 18.03 8.50 5.01
C ASN A 81 18.71 7.41 4.18
N ASP A 82 18.95 6.23 4.76
CA ASP A 82 19.50 5.08 4.06
C ASP A 82 18.69 4.77 2.79
N LYS A 83 19.36 4.82 1.65
CA LYS A 83 18.77 4.51 0.35
C LYS A 83 18.23 3.08 0.31
N ALA A 84 18.93 2.12 0.90
CA ALA A 84 18.50 0.72 0.93
C ALA A 84 17.18 0.55 1.70
N VAL A 85 16.97 1.32 2.78
CA VAL A 85 15.71 1.32 3.52
C VAL A 85 14.57 1.91 2.68
N LYS A 86 14.83 3.00 1.95
CA LYS A 86 13.85 3.61 1.03
C LYS A 86 13.45 2.64 -0.09
N ASP A 87 14.44 2.02 -0.73
CA ASP A 87 14.21 1.06 -1.82
C ASP A 87 13.43 -0.18 -1.31
N LEU A 88 13.76 -0.68 -0.11
CA LEU A 88 13.04 -1.79 0.51
C LEU A 88 11.57 -1.45 0.84
N ILE A 89 11.30 -0.22 1.29
CA ILE A 89 9.92 0.25 1.55
C ILE A 89 9.12 0.32 0.26
N ILE A 90 9.74 0.77 -0.84
CA ILE A 90 9.10 0.80 -2.17
C ILE A 90 8.79 -0.62 -2.65
N LEU A 91 9.77 -1.53 -2.54
CA LEU A 91 9.59 -2.93 -2.93
C LEU A 91 8.48 -3.62 -2.14
N LEU A 92 8.43 -3.41 -0.83
CA LEU A 92 7.35 -3.94 0.01
C LEU A 92 5.98 -3.38 -0.38
N TYR A 93 5.91 -2.08 -0.67
CA TYR A 93 4.68 -1.45 -1.14
C TYR A 93 4.21 -2.05 -2.46
N GLU A 94 5.09 -2.22 -3.45
CA GLU A 94 4.74 -2.79 -4.76
C GLU A 94 4.33 -4.26 -4.65
N THR A 95 5.01 -5.02 -3.81
CA THR A 95 4.66 -6.42 -3.52
C THR A 95 3.30 -6.51 -2.84
N ALA A 96 3.02 -5.63 -1.86
CA ALA A 96 1.74 -5.57 -1.17
C ALA A 96 0.61 -5.13 -2.10
N LEU A 97 0.88 -4.23 -3.05
CA LEU A 97 -0.08 -3.79 -4.06
C LEU A 97 -0.52 -4.97 -4.93
N LEU A 98 0.45 -5.75 -5.42
CA LEU A 98 0.21 -6.94 -6.22
C LEU A 98 -0.55 -8.03 -5.43
N SER A 99 -0.11 -8.34 -4.21
CA SER A 99 -0.74 -9.38 -3.38
C SER A 99 -2.16 -9.01 -2.94
N SER A 100 -2.43 -7.70 -2.79
CA SER A 100 -3.77 -7.18 -2.45
C SER A 100 -4.69 -7.04 -3.66
N GLY A 101 -4.26 -7.48 -4.85
CA GLY A 101 -5.09 -7.56 -6.05
C GLY A 101 -5.25 -6.24 -6.81
N PHE A 102 -4.35 -5.28 -6.59
CA PHE A 102 -4.28 -4.06 -7.40
C PHE A 102 -3.29 -4.23 -8.56
N THR A 103 -3.54 -3.49 -9.64
CA THR A 103 -2.71 -3.39 -10.86
C THR A 103 -2.52 -1.94 -11.23
#